data_AF-A0AAW8CY47-F1
#
_entry.id   AF-A0AAW8CY47-F1
#
_cell.length_a   1.000
_cell.length_b   1.000
_cell.length_c   1.000
_cell.angle_alpha   90.00
_cell.angle_beta   90.00
_cell.angle_gamma   90.00
#
_symmetry.space_group_name_H-M   'P 1'
#
loop_
_entity.id
_entity.type
_entity.pdbx_description
1 polymer ?
#
loop_
_entity_poly.entity_id
_entity_poly.type
_entity_poly.pdbx_seq_one_letter_code
_entity_poly.pdbx_strand_id
1 'polypeptide(L)' 'MKEIRLGWSLEVSHLKHQIQAAASWKPETPALRRDLEIMAEVGNEVFGEGTHWIEERMGPTKPE' A
#
# COMPACT_ATOMS: atom_id res chain seq x y z
N MET A 1 -12.90 6.27 9.63
CA MET A 1 -12.95 5.30 8.51
C MET A 1 -11.55 4.72 8.36
N LYS A 2 -11.40 3.40 8.18
CA LYS A 2 -10.08 2.79 8.02
C LYS A 2 -9.54 3.11 6.62
N GLU A 3 -8.29 3.54 6.54
CA GLU A 3 -7.57 3.80 5.29
C GLU A 3 -6.36 2.89 5.21
N ILE A 4 -6.00 2.49 3.99
CA ILE A 4 -4.86 1.62 3.71
C ILE A 4 -4.01 2.20 2.57
N ARG A 5 -2.73 1.84 2.56
CA ARG A 5 -1.79 2.10 1.45
C ARG A 5 -0.72 1.01 1.36
N LEU A 6 -0.04 0.94 0.23
CA LEU A 6 1.19 0.16 0.09
C LEU A 6 2.37 0.95 0.66
N GLY A 7 3.12 0.31 1.57
CA GLY A 7 4.44 0.74 2.02
C GLY A 7 5.53 -0.16 1.45
N TRP A 8 6.75 0.38 1.35
CA TRP A 8 7.91 -0.38 0.95
C TRP A 8 9.20 0.18 1.57
N SER A 9 10.25 -0.64 1.60
CA SER A 9 11.57 -0.28 2.14
C SER A 9 12.20 0.85 1.32
N LEU A 10 12.90 1.78 1.99
CA LEU A 10 13.61 2.89 1.34
C LEU A 10 14.72 2.42 0.38
N GLU A 11 15.18 1.18 0.52
CA GLU A 11 16.18 0.56 -0.34
C GLU A 11 15.58 0.10 -1.69
N VAL A 12 14.26 0.00 -1.78
CA VAL A 12 13.56 -0.36 -3.02
C VAL A 12 13.45 0.86 -3.93
N SER A 13 14.12 0.79 -5.08
CA SER A 13 14.03 1.80 -6.13
C SER A 13 13.03 1.36 -7.21
N HIS A 14 11.83 1.94 -7.17
CA HIS A 14 10.83 1.76 -8.21
C HIS A 14 10.99 2.78 -9.33
N LEU A 15 10.58 2.40 -10.56
CA LEU A 15 10.34 3.38 -11.62
C LEU A 15 9.23 4.33 -11.16
N LYS A 16 9.51 5.65 -11.15
CA LYS A 16 8.69 6.71 -10.51
C LYS A 16 7.18 6.64 -10.82
N HIS A 17 6.79 6.12 -11.99
CA HIS A 17 5.42 6.12 -12.48
C HIS A 17 4.59 4.90 -12.05
N GLN A 18 5.21 3.80 -11.57
CA GLN A 18 4.48 2.54 -11.37
C GLN A 18 3.72 2.46 -10.04
N ILE A 19 4.11 3.19 -8.98
CA ILE A 19 3.62 2.89 -7.61
C ILE A 19 3.00 4.08 -6.86
N GLN A 20 3.09 5.31 -7.39
CA GLN A 20 2.59 6.51 -6.69
C GLN A 20 1.10 6.43 -6.28
N ALA A 21 0.27 5.74 -7.08
CA ALA A 21 -1.15 5.59 -6.79
C ALA A 21 -1.45 4.60 -5.64
N ALA A 22 -0.60 3.60 -5.43
CA ALA A 22 -0.72 2.60 -4.35
C ALA A 22 -0.14 3.12 -3.02
N ALA A 23 0.81 4.05 -3.09
CA ALA A 23 1.43 4.72 -1.94
C ALA A 23 0.53 5.74 -1.23
N SER A 24 -0.58 6.09 -1.86
CA SER A 24 -1.53 7.09 -1.34
C SER A 24 -2.50 6.42 -0.39
N TRP A 25 -2.76 7.07 0.74
CA TRP A 25 -3.81 6.65 1.66
C TRP A 25 -5.18 6.72 0.99
N LYS A 26 -5.91 5.60 1.02
CA LYS A 26 -7.26 5.50 0.47
C LYS A 26 -8.17 4.78 1.45
N PRO A 27 -9.48 5.09 1.46
CA PRO A 27 -10.46 4.31 2.19
C PRO A 27 -10.32 2.82 1.91
N GLU A 28 -10.31 2.01 2.98
CA GLU A 28 -10.29 0.57 2.85
C GLU A 28 -11.57 0.10 2.15
N THR A 29 -11.38 -0.62 1.05
CA THR A 29 -12.43 -1.43 0.42
C THR A 29 -11.90 -2.85 0.26
N PRO A 30 -12.76 -3.88 0.23
CA PRO A 30 -12.30 -5.26 0.01
C PRO A 30 -11.54 -5.44 -1.32
N ALA A 31 -11.89 -4.66 -2.35
CA ALA A 31 -11.18 -4.67 -3.63
C ALA A 31 -9.78 -4.08 -3.49
N LEU A 32 -9.67 -2.88 -2.91
CA LEU A 32 -8.38 -2.23 -2.69
C LEU A 32 -7.45 -3.08 -1.83
N ARG A 33 -7.97 -3.72 -0.77
CA ARG A 33 -7.15 -4.59 0.08
C ARG A 33 -6.55 -5.75 -0.70
N ARG A 34 -7.35 -6.45 -1.51
CA ARG A 34 -6.85 -7.55 -2.35
C ARG A 34 -5.78 -7.08 -3.33
N ASP A 35 -6.00 -5.94 -3.98
CA ASP A 35 -5.02 -5.38 -4.92
C ASP A 35 -3.70 -5.07 -4.22
N LEU A 36 -3.75 -4.49 -3.01
CA LEU A 36 -2.55 -4.19 -2.22
C LEU A 36 -1.84 -5.44 -1.69
N GLU A 37 -2.59 -6.49 -1.35
CA GLU A 37 -2.03 -7.79 -0.94
C GLU A 37 -1.22 -8.41 -2.07
N ILE A 38 -1.78 -8.43 -3.29
CA ILE A 38 -1.07 -8.91 -4.50
C ILE A 38 0.17 -8.06 -4.77
N MET A 39 0.06 -6.72 -4.68
CA MET A 39 1.19 -5.83 -4.89
C MET A 39 2.30 -6.04 -3.84
N ALA A 40 1.94 -6.28 -2.58
CA ALA A 40 2.92 -6.55 -1.52
C ALA A 40 3.60 -7.91 -1.72
N GLU A 41 2.85 -8.94 -2.09
CA GLU A 41 3.38 -10.26 -2.42
C GLU A 41 4.37 -10.19 -3.58
N VAL A 42 3.96 -9.64 -4.72
CA VAL A 42 4.82 -9.48 -5.91
C VAL A 42 6.03 -8.59 -5.60
N GLY A 43 5.84 -7.51 -4.83
CA GLY A 43 6.94 -6.65 -4.40
C GLY A 43 7.97 -7.40 -3.55
N ASN A 44 7.52 -8.24 -2.63
CA ASN A 44 8.40 -9.08 -1.82
C ASN A 44 9.11 -10.16 -2.64
N GLU A 45 8.46 -10.74 -3.65
CA GLU A 45 9.11 -11.71 -4.56
C GLU A 45 10.22 -11.06 -5.40
N VAL A 46 9.99 -9.83 -5.88
CA VAL A 46 10.92 -9.14 -6.80
C VAL A 46 12.09 -8.50 -6.05
N PHE A 47 11.83 -7.89 -4.89
CA PHE A 47 12.82 -7.08 -4.17
C PHE A 47 13.37 -7.75 -2.91
N GLY A 48 12.77 -8.86 -2.48
CA GLY A 48 13.13 -9.59 -1.27
C GLY A 48 12.04 -9.54 -0.20
N GLU A 49 12.00 -10.56 0.64
CA GLU A 49 11.00 -10.69 1.70
C GLU A 49 11.06 -9.49 2.66
N GLY A 50 9.88 -8.98 3.06
CA GLY A 50 9.76 -7.85 3.98
C GLY A 50 10.03 -6.48 3.36
N THR A 51 10.25 -6.39 2.06
CA THR A 51 10.44 -5.12 1.36
C THR A 51 9.15 -4.37 1.11
N HIS A 52 7.99 -5.04 1.09
CA HIS A 52 6.67 -4.46 0.86
C HIS A 52 5.65 -4.91 1.91
N TRP A 53 4.80 -3.98 2.35
CA TRP A 53 3.76 -4.24 3.35
C TRP A 53 2.56 -3.32 3.15
N ILE A 54 1.43 -3.67 3.77
CA ILE A 54 0.24 -2.80 3.82
C ILE A 54 0.28 -2.02 5.12
N GLU A 55 0.15 -0.71 5.01
CA GLU A 55 -0.04 0.16 6.17
C GLU A 55 -1.51 0.49 6.35
N GLU A 56 -1.92 0.59 7.61
CA GLU A 56 -3.30 0.88 8.00
C GLU A 56 -3.34 2.09 8.92
N ARG A 57 -4.34 2.95 8.74
CA ARG A 57 -4.60 4.03 9.67
C ARG A 57 -6.09 4.26 9.87
N MET A 58 -6.42 4.85 11.01
CA MET A 58 -7.75 5.44 11.20
C MET A 58 -7.75 6.81 10.55
N GLY A 59 -8.38 6.92 9.38
CA GLY A 59 -8.62 8.20 8.72
C GLY A 59 -9.61 9.04 9.53
N PRO A 60 -9.55 10.39 9.41
CA PRO A 60 -10.45 11.28 10.11
C PRO A 60 -11.89 10.91 9.80
N THR A 61 -12.67 10.63 10.84
CA THR A 61 -14.13 10.62 10.73
C THR A 61 -14.53 12.06 10.46
N LYS A 62 -14.97 12.40 9.23
CA LYS A 62 -15.63 13.69 9.01
C LYS A 62 -16.76 13.79 10.04
N PRO A 63 -16.79 14.82 10.92
CA PRO A 63 -18.01 15.15 11.64
C PRO A 63 -19.04 15.56 10.59
N GLU A 64 -20.26 15.02 10.71
CA GLU A 64 -21.42 15.41 9.89
C GLU A 64 -21.81 16.88 10.11
#